data_AF-A0A958I9N6-F1
#
_entry.id   AF-A0A958I9N6-F1
#
_cell.length_a   1.000
_cell.length_b   1.000
_cell.length_c   1.000
_cell.angle_alpha   90.00
_cell.angle_beta   90.00
_cell.angle_gamma   90.00
#
_symmetry.space_group_name_H-M   'P 1'
#
loop_
_entity.id
_entity.type
_entity.pdbx_description
1 polymer ?
#
loop_
_entity_poly.entity_id
_entity_poly.type
_entity_poly.pdbx_seq_one_letter_code
_entity_poly.pdbx_strand_id
1 'polypeptide(L)'
;TGTQSFEGQAGVIGALSYLAWLGETQAAEFQAQFDHLKNRPRILHAAMAGIQAYEKKLVEHLLTGLTGIPGIRIYGITASRELDWRVPTVAITREGRKPAEMVRQLAAENIFAWAGHYYAVEVVKHLGLALEEGMVRLGIVHYNTAAEIDRCLEVIGS
;
A
#
# COMPACT_ATOMS: atom_id res chain seq x y z
N THR A 1 -1.20 9.90 40.33
CA THR A 1 -0.86 9.09 39.14
C THR A 1 -2.17 8.68 38.49
N GLY A 2 -2.35 8.91 37.18
CA GLY A 2 -3.60 8.55 36.49
C GLY A 2 -3.66 7.06 36.15
N THR A 3 -4.86 6.54 35.87
CA THR A 3 -5.04 5.18 35.34
C THR A 3 -4.33 5.05 34.01
N GLN A 4 -3.48 4.03 33.86
CA GLN A 4 -2.75 3.78 32.61
C GLN A 4 -3.69 3.19 31.55
N SER A 5 -3.38 3.42 30.27
CA SER A 5 -4.09 2.78 29.16
C SER A 5 -3.57 1.36 28.96
N PHE A 6 -4.12 0.41 29.73
CA PHE A 6 -3.69 -0.99 29.66
C PHE A 6 -3.98 -1.62 28.30
N GLU A 7 -5.11 -1.28 27.68
CA GLU A 7 -5.48 -1.75 26.35
C GLU A 7 -4.51 -1.24 25.28
N GLY A 8 -4.12 0.04 25.37
CA GLY A 8 -3.14 0.63 24.46
C GLY A 8 -1.76 -0.02 24.60
N GLN A 9 -1.33 -0.28 25.85
CA GLN A 9 -0.09 -1.00 26.11
C GLN A 9 -0.11 -2.43 25.54
N ALA A 10 -1.20 -3.17 25.76
CA ALA A 10 -1.36 -4.51 25.21
C ALA A 10 -1.34 -4.51 23.68
N GLY A 11 -2.01 -3.54 23.05
CA GLY A 11 -2.00 -3.36 21.60
C GLY A 11 -0.60 -3.10 21.03
N VAL A 12 0.17 -2.21 21.68
CA VAL A 12 1.56 -1.92 21.29
C VAL A 12 2.45 -3.15 21.43
N ILE A 13 2.32 -3.89 22.53
CA ILE A 13 3.08 -5.14 22.73
C ILE A 13 2.74 -6.15 21.65
N GLY A 14 1.45 -6.30 21.31
CA GLY A 14 0.98 -7.18 20.23
C GLY A 14 1.60 -6.81 18.89
N ALA A 15 1.53 -5.54 18.50
CA ALA A 15 2.10 -5.04 17.25
C ALA A 15 3.63 -5.27 17.18
N LEU A 16 4.36 -4.96 18.26
CA LEU A 16 5.80 -5.19 18.32
C LEU A 16 6.16 -6.68 18.33
N SER A 17 5.27 -7.55 18.81
CA SER A 17 5.49 -9.00 18.81
C SER A 17 5.24 -9.59 17.41
N TYR A 18 4.21 -9.10 16.71
CA TYR A 18 3.97 -9.42 15.32
C TYR A 18 5.14 -9.02 14.41
N LEU A 19 5.62 -7.78 14.54
CA LEU A 19 6.78 -7.31 13.77
C LEU A 19 8.05 -8.09 14.12
N ALA A 20 8.25 -8.45 15.39
CA ALA A 20 9.38 -9.28 15.78
C ALA A 20 9.30 -10.67 15.11
N TRP A 21 8.13 -11.31 15.16
CA TRP A 21 7.90 -12.60 14.49
C TRP A 21 8.15 -12.51 12.98
N LEU A 22 7.70 -11.46 12.30
CA LEU A 22 8.01 -11.23 10.89
C LEU A 22 9.52 -11.14 10.66
N GLY A 23 10.23 -10.36 11.47
CA GLY A 23 11.69 -10.18 11.38
C GLY A 23 12.51 -11.44 11.65
N GLU A 24 11.98 -12.34 12.49
CA GLU A 24 12.61 -13.62 12.82
C GLU A 24 12.32 -14.72 11.79
N THR A 25 11.15 -14.67 11.14
CA THR A 25 10.68 -15.78 10.28
C THR A 25 10.67 -15.42 8.80
N GLN A 26 9.94 -14.37 8.42
CA GLN A 26 9.72 -14.00 7.02
C GLN A 26 10.78 -13.06 6.46
N ALA A 27 11.55 -12.39 7.32
CA ALA A 27 12.56 -11.41 6.94
C ALA A 27 13.90 -11.66 7.63
N ALA A 28 14.20 -12.91 7.99
CA ALA A 28 15.42 -13.28 8.69
C ALA A 28 16.68 -12.92 7.89
N GLU A 29 16.63 -13.05 6.55
CA GLU A 29 17.73 -12.71 5.67
C GLU A 29 18.11 -11.22 5.71
N PHE A 30 17.15 -10.34 6.06
CA PHE A 30 17.40 -8.90 6.17
C PHE A 30 18.13 -8.53 7.47
N GLN A 31 18.21 -9.43 8.46
CA GLN A 31 18.93 -9.15 9.71
C GLN A 31 20.42 -8.90 9.49
N ALA A 32 21.01 -9.42 8.41
CA ALA A 32 22.41 -9.19 8.07
C ALA A 32 22.70 -7.71 7.74
N GLN A 33 21.69 -6.95 7.29
CA GLN A 33 21.82 -5.52 6.96
C GLN A 33 21.92 -4.62 8.20
N PHE A 34 21.62 -5.17 9.39
CA PHE A 34 21.50 -4.43 10.65
C PHE A 34 22.37 -5.04 11.77
N ASP A 35 23.55 -5.55 11.42
CA ASP A 35 24.52 -6.17 12.35
C ASP A 35 25.02 -5.24 13.46
N HIS A 36 25.04 -3.93 13.21
CA HIS A 36 25.33 -2.88 14.18
C HIS A 36 24.26 -2.75 15.27
N LEU A 37 23.06 -3.29 15.06
CA LEU A 37 21.99 -3.37 16.05
C LEU A 37 22.02 -4.73 16.75
N LYS A 38 21.50 -4.78 17.99
CA LYS A 38 21.42 -6.01 18.79
C LYS A 38 19.98 -6.32 19.18
N ASN A 39 19.69 -7.59 19.46
CA ASN A 39 18.41 -8.06 20.00
C ASN A 39 17.20 -7.58 19.19
N ARG A 40 16.13 -7.14 19.87
CA ARG A 40 14.85 -6.75 19.28
C ARG A 40 14.92 -5.63 18.24
N PRO A 41 15.69 -4.53 18.43
CA PRO A 41 15.88 -3.52 17.37
C PRO A 41 16.34 -4.11 16.03
N ARG A 42 17.32 -5.01 16.04
CA ARG A 42 17.81 -5.66 14.81
C ARG A 42 16.69 -6.42 14.09
N ILE A 43 15.90 -7.17 14.85
CA ILE A 43 14.78 -7.96 14.34
C ILE A 43 13.69 -7.05 13.76
N LEU A 44 13.33 -5.99 14.47
CA LEU A 44 12.30 -5.04 14.00
C LEU A 44 12.74 -4.32 12.71
N HIS A 45 14.01 -3.92 12.62
CA HIS A 45 14.55 -3.33 11.39
C HIS A 45 14.53 -4.32 10.22
N ALA A 46 14.88 -5.59 10.47
CA ALA A 46 14.78 -6.63 9.46
C ALA A 46 13.33 -6.83 8.97
N ALA A 47 12.35 -6.83 9.89
CA ALA A 47 10.93 -6.89 9.55
C ALA A 47 10.51 -5.74 8.62
N MET A 48 10.90 -4.50 8.95
CA MET A 48 10.58 -3.33 8.11
C MET A 48 11.22 -3.42 6.73
N ALA A 49 12.47 -3.90 6.64
CA ALA A 49 13.15 -4.10 5.36
C ALA A 49 12.49 -5.20 4.51
N GLY A 50 12.09 -6.31 5.13
CA GLY A 50 11.36 -7.39 4.46
C GLY A 50 9.97 -6.95 3.97
N ILE A 51 9.23 -6.20 4.79
CA ILE A 51 7.96 -5.56 4.42
C ILE A 51 8.15 -4.68 3.19
N GLN A 52 9.12 -3.77 3.22
CA GLN A 52 9.39 -2.87 2.10
C GLN A 52 9.75 -3.64 0.82
N ALA A 53 10.61 -4.66 0.92
CA ALA A 53 11.03 -5.47 -0.22
C ALA A 53 9.87 -6.26 -0.83
N TYR A 54 8.96 -6.79 0.00
CA TYR A 54 7.78 -7.52 -0.46
C TYR A 54 6.73 -6.58 -1.08
N GLU A 55 6.40 -5.47 -0.40
CA GLU A 55 5.46 -4.46 -0.90
C GLU A 55 5.94 -3.84 -2.21
N LYS A 56 7.26 -3.68 -2.40
CA LYS A 56 7.85 -3.22 -3.68
C LYS A 56 7.51 -4.17 -4.84
N LYS A 57 7.57 -5.49 -4.62
CA LYS A 57 7.20 -6.47 -5.65
C LYS A 57 5.71 -6.39 -6.00
N LEU A 58 4.86 -6.26 -4.98
CA LEU A 58 3.42 -6.16 -5.20
C LEU A 58 3.02 -4.86 -5.91
N VAL A 59 3.62 -3.73 -5.56
CA VAL A 59 3.33 -2.45 -6.25
C VAL A 59 3.85 -2.46 -7.68
N GLU A 60 5.01 -3.07 -7.96
CA GLU A 60 5.50 -3.24 -9.33
C GLU A 60 4.54 -4.08 -10.18
N HIS A 61 4.02 -5.17 -9.61
CA HIS A 61 3.00 -6.01 -10.24
C HIS A 61 1.71 -5.23 -10.54
N LEU A 62 1.20 -4.48 -9.55
CA LEU A 62 0.03 -3.62 -9.74
C LEU A 62 0.25 -2.56 -10.83
N LEU A 63 1.39 -1.85 -10.82
CA LEU A 63 1.70 -0.80 -11.78
C LEU A 63 1.80 -1.34 -13.21
N THR A 64 2.43 -2.51 -13.37
CA THR A 64 2.54 -3.22 -14.65
C THR A 64 1.16 -3.57 -15.19
N GLY A 65 0.31 -4.17 -14.34
CA GLY A 65 -1.06 -4.52 -14.72
C GLY A 65 -1.91 -3.31 -15.09
N LEU A 66 -1.88 -2.25 -14.27
CA LEU A 66 -2.66 -1.03 -14.51
C LEU A 66 -2.27 -0.33 -15.82
N THR A 67 -0.98 -0.35 -16.18
CA THR A 67 -0.48 0.23 -17.43
C THR A 67 -1.01 -0.51 -18.67
N GLY A 68 -1.37 -1.79 -18.52
CA GLY A 68 -1.99 -2.59 -19.58
C GLY A 68 -3.48 -2.31 -19.82
N ILE A 69 -4.15 -1.55 -18.96
CA ILE A 69 -5.60 -1.32 -19.04
C ILE A 69 -5.89 0.00 -19.78
N PRO A 70 -6.62 -0.03 -20.92
CA PRO A 70 -6.94 1.18 -21.69
C PRO A 70 -7.71 2.22 -20.86
N GLY A 71 -7.31 3.48 -21.04
CA GLY A 71 -7.93 4.63 -20.37
C GLY A 71 -7.49 4.82 -18.90
N ILE A 72 -6.66 3.94 -18.34
CA ILE A 72 -6.08 4.15 -17.01
C ILE A 72 -4.98 5.21 -17.07
N ARG A 73 -5.06 6.17 -16.15
CA ARG A 73 -3.98 7.11 -15.84
C ARG A 73 -3.53 6.87 -14.40
N ILE A 74 -2.24 6.61 -14.24
CA ILE A 74 -1.59 6.45 -12.92
C ILE A 74 -0.95 7.77 -12.53
N TYR A 75 -1.09 8.17 -11.26
CA TYR A 75 -0.48 9.37 -10.70
C TYR A 75 0.74 9.00 -9.83
N GLY A 76 1.82 9.76 -10.01
CA GLY A 76 3.11 9.54 -9.35
C GLY A 76 4.07 8.68 -10.17
N ILE A 77 5.13 8.19 -9.51
CA ILE A 77 6.23 7.44 -10.14
C ILE A 77 5.71 6.11 -10.70
N THR A 78 6.07 5.75 -11.93
CA THR A 78 5.71 4.46 -12.54
C THR A 78 6.91 3.67 -13.07
N ALA A 79 8.06 4.33 -13.26
CA ALA A 79 9.25 3.66 -13.76
C ALA A 79 9.81 2.68 -12.72
N SER A 80 10.01 1.41 -13.11
CA SER A 80 10.56 0.37 -12.22
C SER A 80 11.86 0.78 -11.53
N ARG A 81 12.73 1.52 -12.24
CA ARG A 81 14.03 2.01 -11.72
C ARG A 81 13.90 3.08 -10.62
N GLU A 82 12.72 3.66 -10.44
CA GLU A 82 12.44 4.75 -9.48
C GLU A 82 11.51 4.29 -8.35
N LEU A 83 11.14 3.01 -8.27
CA LEU A 83 10.20 2.50 -7.28
C LEU A 83 10.70 2.62 -5.83
N ASP A 84 12.00 2.79 -5.60
CA ASP A 84 12.53 3.09 -4.26
C ASP A 84 12.08 4.45 -3.73
N TRP A 85 11.62 5.35 -4.61
CA TRP A 85 11.07 6.66 -4.25
C TRP A 85 9.54 6.66 -4.15
N ARG A 86 8.90 5.48 -4.21
CA ARG A 86 7.45 5.30 -4.14
C ARG A 86 7.07 4.48 -2.92
N VAL A 87 5.97 4.87 -2.27
CA VAL A 87 5.24 4.03 -1.30
C VAL A 87 4.22 3.13 -2.02
N PRO A 88 3.80 1.98 -1.45
CA PRO A 88 2.87 1.02 -2.08
C PRO A 88 1.41 1.51 -2.11
N THR A 89 1.20 2.77 -2.47
CA THR A 89 -0.11 3.42 -2.60
C THR A 89 -0.21 4.04 -3.99
N VAL A 90 -1.13 3.54 -4.80
CA VAL A 90 -1.29 3.93 -6.21
C VAL A 90 -2.61 4.68 -6.38
N ALA A 91 -2.53 5.89 -6.93
CA ALA A 91 -3.70 6.68 -7.31
C ALA A 91 -3.94 6.57 -8.82
N ILE A 92 -5.19 6.34 -9.21
CA ILE A 92 -5.59 6.19 -10.62
C ILE A 92 -6.89 6.92 -10.94
N THR A 93 -7.06 7.23 -12.23
CA THR A 93 -8.33 7.58 -12.86
C THR A 93 -8.52 6.71 -14.10
N ARG A 94 -9.76 6.48 -14.52
CA ARG A 94 -10.09 5.81 -15.79
C ARG A 94 -10.94 6.72 -16.65
N GLU A 95 -10.57 6.88 -17.93
CA GLU A 95 -11.35 7.67 -18.88
C GLU A 95 -12.81 7.19 -18.93
N GLY A 96 -13.75 8.13 -18.91
CA GLY A 96 -15.18 7.84 -18.97
C GLY A 96 -15.80 7.18 -17.73
N ARG A 97 -15.04 6.98 -16.63
CA ARG A 97 -15.57 6.41 -15.38
C ARG A 97 -15.25 7.27 -14.17
N LYS A 98 -16.26 7.49 -13.32
CA LYS A 98 -16.06 8.25 -12.07
C LYS A 98 -15.32 7.37 -11.04
N PRO A 99 -14.38 7.91 -10.25
CA PRO A 99 -13.70 7.16 -9.20
C PRO A 99 -14.63 6.45 -8.22
N ALA A 100 -15.74 7.09 -7.84
CA ALA A 100 -16.74 6.51 -6.95
C ALA A 100 -17.46 5.29 -7.55
N GLU A 101 -17.65 5.24 -8.87
CA GLU A 101 -18.23 4.09 -9.56
C GLU A 101 -17.25 2.92 -9.58
N MET A 102 -15.98 3.19 -9.88
CA MET A 102 -14.92 2.18 -9.85
C MET A 102 -14.79 1.54 -8.46
N VAL A 103 -14.80 2.34 -7.40
CA VAL A 103 -14.73 1.81 -6.02
C VAL A 103 -15.98 1.01 -5.65
N ARG A 104 -17.18 1.42 -6.12
CA ARG A 104 -18.40 0.61 -5.92
C ARG A 104 -18.33 -0.74 -6.62
N GLN A 105 -17.78 -0.79 -7.83
CA GLN A 105 -17.58 -2.02 -8.57
C GLN A 105 -16.58 -2.94 -7.85
N LEU A 106 -15.46 -2.40 -7.38
CA LEU A 106 -14.49 -3.14 -6.57
C LEU A 106 -15.12 -3.69 -5.28
N ALA A 107 -15.92 -2.87 -4.59
CA ALA A 107 -16.58 -3.27 -3.35
C ALA A 107 -17.59 -4.41 -3.56
N ALA A 108 -18.29 -4.44 -4.70
CA ALA A 108 -19.18 -5.56 -5.05
C ALA A 108 -18.44 -6.90 -5.15
N GLU A 109 -17.14 -6.85 -5.45
CA GLU A 109 -16.25 -8.00 -5.51
C GLU A 109 -15.45 -8.23 -4.21
N ASN A 110 -15.81 -7.56 -3.10
CA ASN A 110 -15.08 -7.57 -1.83
C ASN A 110 -13.64 -7.05 -1.93
N ILE A 111 -13.40 -6.09 -2.82
CA ILE A 111 -12.12 -5.37 -2.93
C ILE A 111 -12.31 -3.94 -2.43
N PHE A 112 -11.64 -3.60 -1.33
CA PHE A 112 -11.83 -2.32 -0.67
C PHE A 112 -10.77 -1.31 -1.10
N ALA A 113 -11.23 -0.27 -1.80
CA ALA A 113 -10.43 0.88 -2.22
C ALA A 113 -11.12 2.18 -1.79
N TRP A 114 -10.43 3.33 -1.92
CA TRP A 114 -10.99 4.62 -1.55
C TRP A 114 -11.09 5.56 -2.75
N ALA A 115 -12.21 6.28 -2.87
CA ALA A 115 -12.40 7.34 -3.87
C ALA A 115 -12.42 8.72 -3.20
N GLY A 116 -11.79 9.71 -3.83
CA GLY A 116 -11.81 11.12 -3.38
C GLY A 116 -10.42 11.75 -3.36
N HIS A 117 -10.27 12.83 -2.59
CA HIS A 117 -9.04 13.64 -2.54
C HIS A 117 -8.11 13.31 -1.35
N TYR A 118 -8.49 12.43 -0.42
CA TYR A 118 -7.68 11.98 0.72
C TYR A 118 -7.04 13.11 1.55
N TYR A 119 -7.77 14.20 1.76
CA TYR A 119 -7.27 15.46 2.37
C TYR A 119 -6.15 16.18 1.59
N ALA A 120 -5.78 15.71 0.39
CA ALA A 120 -4.79 16.31 -0.50
C ALA A 120 -5.43 17.31 -1.50
N VAL A 121 -6.24 18.25 -0.99
CA VAL A 121 -7.04 19.19 -1.80
C VAL A 121 -6.19 19.96 -2.81
N GLU A 122 -5.06 20.53 -2.38
CA GLU A 122 -4.22 21.35 -3.25
C GLU A 122 -3.54 20.52 -4.35
N VAL A 123 -3.14 19.28 -4.06
CA VAL A 123 -2.56 18.37 -5.06
C VAL A 123 -3.58 18.04 -6.14
N VAL A 124 -4.82 17.72 -5.74
CA VAL A 124 -5.91 17.40 -6.68
C VAL A 124 -6.20 18.59 -7.60
N LYS A 125 -6.24 19.82 -7.06
CA LYS A 125 -6.39 21.05 -7.86
C LYS A 125 -5.24 21.22 -8.87
N HIS A 126 -4.00 21.07 -8.43
CA HIS A 126 -2.82 21.24 -9.30
C HIS A 126 -2.74 20.18 -10.41
N LEU A 127 -3.31 18.99 -10.17
CA LEU A 127 -3.43 17.94 -11.18
C LEU A 127 -4.59 18.16 -12.16
N GLY A 128 -5.38 19.23 -11.99
CA GLY A 128 -6.53 19.56 -12.83
C GLY A 128 -7.72 18.62 -12.66
N LEU A 129 -7.82 17.96 -11.49
CA LEU A 129 -8.88 17.00 -11.20
C LEU A 129 -10.04 17.66 -10.45
N ALA A 130 -11.26 17.19 -10.72
CA ALA A 130 -12.46 17.54 -9.99
C ALA A 130 -12.29 17.22 -8.50
N LEU A 131 -12.49 18.20 -7.61
CA LEU A 131 -12.31 18.02 -6.16
C LEU A 131 -13.35 17.09 -5.56
N GLU A 132 -14.56 17.17 -6.09
CA GLU A 132 -15.71 16.35 -5.72
C GLU A 132 -15.56 14.88 -6.11
N GLU A 133 -14.74 14.58 -7.12
CA GLU A 133 -14.50 13.20 -7.58
C GLU A 133 -13.17 12.64 -7.08
N GLY A 134 -12.09 13.44 -7.17
CA GLY A 134 -10.74 13.03 -6.83
C GLY A 134 -10.23 11.86 -7.69
N MET A 135 -9.69 10.83 -7.03
CA MET A 135 -9.10 9.66 -7.70
C MET A 135 -9.55 8.37 -6.99
N VAL A 136 -9.20 7.21 -7.55
CA VAL A 136 -9.19 5.93 -6.82
C VAL A 136 -7.82 5.72 -6.22
N ARG A 137 -7.73 5.34 -4.94
CA ARG A 137 -6.49 4.98 -4.26
C ARG A 137 -6.52 3.52 -3.87
N LEU A 138 -5.56 2.79 -4.40
CA LEU A 138 -5.25 1.40 -4.07
C LEU A 138 -4.08 1.42 -3.10
N GLY A 139 -4.29 0.92 -1.87
CA GLY A 139 -3.24 0.78 -0.88
C GLY A 139 -2.89 -0.69 -0.72
N ILE A 140 -1.62 -1.04 -0.94
CA ILE A 140 -1.10 -2.39 -0.76
C ILE A 140 -0.26 -2.41 0.52
N VAL A 141 -0.37 -3.49 1.27
CA VAL A 141 0.38 -3.76 2.49
C VAL A 141 0.92 -5.18 2.48
N HIS A 142 1.90 -5.47 3.34
CA HIS A 142 2.64 -6.74 3.36
C HIS A 142 1.82 -8.00 3.60
N TYR A 143 0.57 -7.91 4.05
CA TYR A 143 -0.33 -9.06 4.16
C TYR A 143 -1.21 -9.26 2.92
N ASN A 144 -1.07 -8.42 1.89
CA ASN A 144 -1.67 -8.68 0.59
C ASN A 144 -0.89 -9.73 -0.21
N THR A 145 -1.54 -10.27 -1.23
CA THR A 145 -0.94 -11.27 -2.13
C THR A 145 -0.98 -10.82 -3.59
N ALA A 146 -0.11 -11.40 -4.44
CA ALA A 146 -0.15 -11.16 -5.88
C ALA A 146 -1.52 -11.54 -6.51
N ALA A 147 -2.15 -12.61 -6.02
CA ALA A 147 -3.46 -13.04 -6.49
C ALA A 147 -4.57 -12.02 -6.17
N GLU A 148 -4.50 -11.31 -5.03
CA GLU A 148 -5.42 -10.21 -4.74
C GLU A 148 -5.20 -9.03 -5.69
N ILE A 149 -3.96 -8.76 -6.09
CA ILE A 149 -3.64 -7.74 -7.10
C ILE A 149 -4.20 -8.16 -8.46
N ASP A 150 -4.02 -9.41 -8.87
CA ASP A 150 -4.57 -9.95 -10.12
C ASP A 150 -6.09 -9.78 -10.17
N ARG A 151 -6.80 -10.21 -9.13
CA ARG A 151 -8.25 -10.05 -9.02
C ARG A 151 -8.67 -8.59 -9.06
N CYS A 152 -7.91 -7.69 -8.42
CA CYS A 152 -8.17 -6.25 -8.49
C CYS A 152 -8.03 -5.71 -9.91
N LEU A 153 -6.98 -6.10 -10.63
CA LEU A 153 -6.73 -5.70 -12.02
C LEU A 153 -7.83 -6.20 -12.97
N GLU A 154 -8.30 -7.43 -12.80
CA GLU A 154 -9.41 -8.01 -13.57
C GLU A 154 -10.68 -7.17 -13.43
N VAL A 155 -11.06 -6.82 -12.20
CA VAL A 155 -12.26 -5.99 -11.94
C VAL A 155 -12.09 -4.59 -12.51
N ILE A 156 -10.90 -3.98 -12.38
CA ILE A 156 -10.62 -2.65 -12.97
C ILE A 156 -10.66 -2.69 -14.50
N GLY A 157 -10.23 -3.80 -15.11
CA GLY A 157 -10.19 -3.97 -16.57
C GLY A 157 -11.56 -4.13 -17.22
N SER A 158 -12.52 -4.71 -16.50
CA SER A 158 -13.92 -4.87 -16.95
C SER A 158 -14.70 -3.54 -17.09
#